data_AF-Q9ZNC4-F1
#
_entry.id   AF-Q9ZNC4-F1
#
_cell.length_a   1.000
_cell.length_b   1.000
_cell.length_c   1.000
_cell.angle_alpha   90.00
_cell.angle_beta   90.00
_cell.angle_gamma   90.00
#
_symmetry.space_group_name_H-M   'P 1'
#
loop_
_entity.id
_entity.type
_entity.pdbx_description
1 polymer ?
#
loop_
_entity_poly.entity_id
_entity_poly.type
_entity_poly.pdbx_seq_one_letter_code
_entity_poly.pdbx_strand_id
1 'polypeptide(L)'
;GDYTGIYKADIGIKDGKIAGIGKGGNKDMQDGVKNNLSVGPATEALAGEGLIVTAGGIDTHIHFISPQQIPTAFASGVTTKIGGGTGPADGTNATTITPGRRNLKWMLRAAEEYSMNLGFLAKGNASNDASLADQIEAGANGLKNHEDGGTTPSANNQALEVADKYEVQVAIHTDTLNEAGRVEDTKEANAGRTKHTSHTEGAGGGHAPENNKVAGEHNI
;
A
#
# COMPACT_ATOMS: atom_id res chain seq x y z
N GLY A 1 4.02 -0.91 20.69
CA GLY A 1 3.48 0.46 20.79
C GLY A 1 2.73 0.76 19.51
N ASP A 2 1.61 1.45 19.61
CA ASP A 2 0.76 1.78 18.47
C ASP A 2 0.62 3.31 18.35
N TYR A 3 0.17 3.82 17.19
CA TYR A 3 -0.08 5.26 17.03
C TYR A 3 -1.16 5.78 18.00
N THR A 4 -2.08 4.92 18.47
CA THR A 4 -3.08 5.25 19.49
C THR A 4 -2.50 5.37 20.90
N GLY A 5 -1.29 4.86 21.15
CA GLY A 5 -0.60 4.99 22.44
C GLY A 5 0.26 3.78 22.84
N ILE A 6 0.85 3.90 24.03
CA ILE A 6 1.68 2.87 24.66
C ILE A 6 1.09 2.54 26.03
N TYR A 7 0.54 1.33 26.16
CA TYR A 7 -0.11 0.86 27.38
C TYR A 7 0.01 -0.67 27.50
N LYS A 8 -0.44 -1.21 28.64
CA LYS A 8 -0.48 -2.65 28.92
C LYS A 8 -1.93 -3.13 28.94
N ALA A 9 -2.22 -4.25 28.29
CA ALA A 9 -3.54 -4.87 28.23
C ALA A 9 -3.43 -6.32 27.73
N ASP A 10 -4.49 -7.09 27.93
CA ASP A 10 -4.75 -8.34 27.23
C ASP A 10 -5.40 -8.05 25.88
N ILE A 11 -5.15 -8.91 24.88
CA ILE A 11 -5.72 -8.80 23.52
C ILE A 11 -6.52 -10.08 23.24
N GLY A 12 -7.83 -9.93 23.03
CA GLY A 12 -8.71 -11.02 22.63
C GLY A 12 -8.85 -11.11 21.12
N ILE A 13 -8.66 -12.31 20.55
CA ILE A 13 -8.85 -12.59 19.12
C ILE A 13 -10.02 -13.55 18.96
N LYS A 14 -10.94 -13.23 18.03
CA LYS A 14 -12.06 -14.09 17.64
C LYS A 14 -12.31 -13.97 16.15
N ASP A 15 -12.50 -15.11 15.48
CA ASP A 15 -12.79 -15.20 14.04
C ASP A 15 -11.81 -14.38 13.17
N GLY A 16 -10.52 -14.42 13.54
CA GLY A 16 -9.44 -13.71 12.83
C GLY A 16 -9.43 -12.19 13.02
N LYS A 17 -10.16 -11.64 14.00
CA LYS A 17 -10.23 -10.20 14.30
C LYS A 17 -9.89 -9.92 15.77
N ILE A 18 -9.38 -8.71 16.04
CA ILE A 18 -9.23 -8.19 17.41
C ILE A 18 -10.62 -7.91 17.96
N ALA A 19 -11.07 -8.70 18.93
CA ALA A 19 -12.40 -8.63 19.53
C ALA A 19 -12.46 -7.69 20.75
N GLY A 20 -11.33 -7.49 21.41
CA GLY A 20 -11.22 -6.59 22.55
C GLY A 20 -9.77 -6.37 22.98
N ILE A 21 -9.53 -5.21 23.60
CA ILE A 21 -8.27 -4.86 24.24
C ILE A 21 -8.62 -4.35 25.65
N GLY A 22 -8.06 -4.95 26.70
CA GLY A 22 -8.41 -4.61 28.07
C GLY A 22 -8.01 -5.68 29.08
N LYS A 23 -8.90 -6.01 30.02
CA LYS A 23 -8.73 -7.09 31.00
C LYS A 23 -9.54 -8.32 30.58
N GLY A 24 -8.85 -9.40 30.27
CA GLY A 24 -9.44 -10.72 30.01
C GLY A 24 -9.65 -11.54 31.28
N GLY A 25 -10.50 -12.56 31.19
CA GLY A 25 -10.62 -13.57 32.25
C GLY A 25 -12.00 -14.18 32.40
N ASN A 26 -12.31 -14.61 33.63
CA ASN A 26 -13.60 -15.15 34.02
C ASN A 26 -14.32 -14.19 34.98
N LYS A 27 -15.45 -13.64 34.55
CA LYS A 27 -16.29 -12.73 35.34
C LYS A 27 -16.90 -13.36 36.60
N ASP A 28 -16.98 -14.68 36.66
CA ASP A 28 -17.55 -15.38 37.83
C ASP A 28 -16.62 -15.30 39.05
N MET A 29 -15.32 -15.08 38.82
CA MET A 29 -14.28 -15.10 39.85
C MET A 29 -13.40 -13.85 39.88
N GLN A 30 -13.52 -12.95 38.89
CA GLN A 30 -12.64 -11.80 38.72
C GLN A 30 -13.44 -10.55 38.33
N ASP A 31 -13.11 -9.42 38.97
CA ASP A 31 -13.73 -8.14 38.65
C ASP A 31 -13.27 -7.57 37.30
N GLY A 32 -14.09 -6.68 36.73
CA GLY A 32 -13.73 -5.85 35.56
C GLY A 32 -13.62 -6.59 34.22
N VAL A 33 -14.02 -7.86 34.13
CA VAL A 33 -14.03 -8.63 32.88
C VAL A 33 -15.31 -8.34 32.08
N LYS A 34 -15.15 -7.83 30.84
CA LYS A 34 -16.27 -7.61 29.91
C LYS A 34 -16.57 -8.87 29.10
N ASN A 35 -17.80 -8.99 28.58
CA ASN A 35 -18.24 -10.17 27.82
C ASN A 35 -17.38 -10.46 26.56
N ASN A 36 -16.86 -9.43 25.89
CA ASN A 36 -16.02 -9.57 24.69
C ASN A 36 -14.56 -9.95 24.99
N LEU A 37 -14.20 -10.08 26.28
CA LEU A 37 -12.89 -10.53 26.76
C LEU A 37 -13.02 -11.73 27.72
N SER A 38 -14.11 -12.50 27.59
CA SER A 38 -14.29 -13.74 28.33
C SER A 38 -13.32 -14.81 27.84
N VAL A 39 -12.62 -15.46 28.77
CA VAL A 39 -11.78 -16.63 28.50
C VAL A 39 -12.57 -17.89 28.85
N GLY A 40 -12.59 -18.88 27.97
CA GLY A 40 -13.35 -20.12 28.15
C GLY A 40 -12.67 -21.36 27.57
N PRO A 41 -13.35 -22.52 27.59
CA PRO A 41 -12.75 -23.80 27.19
C PRO A 41 -12.26 -23.87 25.74
N ALA A 42 -12.75 -23.00 24.85
CA ALA A 42 -12.35 -22.92 23.44
C ALA A 42 -11.31 -21.81 23.16
N THR A 43 -10.71 -21.23 24.20
CA THR A 43 -9.73 -20.14 24.08
C THR A 43 -8.32 -20.70 24.17
N GLU A 44 -7.49 -20.43 23.16
CA GLU A 44 -6.04 -20.66 23.21
C GLU A 44 -5.34 -19.51 23.94
N ALA A 45 -4.23 -19.81 24.63
CA ALA A 45 -3.44 -18.82 25.37
C ALA A 45 -2.06 -18.61 24.71
N LEU A 46 -1.67 -17.34 24.57
CA LEU A 46 -0.33 -16.95 24.16
C LEU A 46 0.23 -15.96 25.19
N ALA A 47 1.36 -16.34 25.81
CA ALA A 47 2.04 -15.53 26.82
C ALA A 47 2.70 -14.28 26.19
N GLY A 48 2.30 -13.10 26.65
CA GLY A 48 2.78 -11.80 26.16
C GLY A 48 3.56 -10.99 27.21
N GLU A 49 3.69 -11.52 28.43
CA GLU A 49 4.40 -10.86 29.52
C GLU A 49 5.87 -10.61 29.19
N GLY A 50 6.33 -9.38 29.42
CA GLY A 50 7.70 -8.97 29.08
C GLY A 50 7.93 -8.73 27.58
N LEU A 51 6.94 -8.97 26.72
CA LEU A 51 7.03 -8.72 25.27
C LEU A 51 6.36 -7.39 24.87
N ILE A 52 6.61 -6.95 23.64
CA ILE A 52 5.93 -5.83 22.99
C ILE A 52 5.12 -6.38 21.82
N VAL A 53 3.86 -5.97 21.73
CA VAL A 53 3.01 -6.21 20.57
C VAL A 53 2.90 -4.91 19.74
N THR A 54 2.95 -5.05 18.42
CA THR A 54 2.70 -3.99 17.43
C THR A 54 1.77 -4.52 16.35
N ALA A 55 1.18 -3.62 15.57
CA ALA A 55 0.64 -4.02 14.27
C ALA A 55 1.77 -4.54 13.36
N GLY A 56 1.41 -5.37 12.38
CA GLY A 56 2.34 -5.78 11.33
C GLY A 56 2.65 -4.62 10.38
N GLY A 57 3.87 -4.59 9.84
CA GLY A 57 4.27 -3.57 8.87
C GLY A 57 3.46 -3.64 7.57
N ILE A 58 3.26 -2.48 6.94
CA ILE A 58 2.66 -2.33 5.62
C ILE A 58 3.68 -1.63 4.72
N ASP A 59 4.16 -2.33 3.69
CA ASP A 59 5.09 -1.78 2.71
C ASP A 59 4.34 -1.46 1.41
N THR A 60 4.36 -0.19 1.00
CA THR A 60 3.55 0.32 -0.12
C THR A 60 4.35 0.64 -1.38
N HIS A 61 5.64 0.31 -1.44
CA HIS A 61 6.46 0.53 -2.63
C HIS A 61 7.19 -0.76 -3.06
N ILE A 62 6.41 -1.83 -3.27
CA ILE A 62 6.97 -3.13 -3.63
C ILE A 62 7.06 -3.30 -5.15
N HIS A 63 8.28 -3.56 -5.63
CA HIS A 63 8.49 -4.14 -6.95
C HIS A 63 8.41 -5.66 -6.80
N PHE A 64 7.39 -6.29 -7.39
CA PHE A 64 7.22 -7.75 -7.36
C PHE A 64 8.17 -8.45 -8.36
N ILE A 65 9.48 -8.29 -8.11
CA ILE A 65 10.58 -8.82 -8.93
C ILE A 65 10.73 -10.33 -8.69
N SER A 66 10.70 -10.75 -7.43
CA SER A 66 10.92 -12.15 -7.07
C SER A 66 10.06 -12.59 -5.87
N PRO A 67 9.51 -13.82 -5.87
CA PRO A 67 8.74 -14.35 -4.75
C PRO A 67 9.52 -14.40 -3.43
N GLN A 68 10.85 -14.52 -3.49
CA GLN A 68 11.72 -14.63 -2.31
C GLN A 68 11.69 -13.37 -1.43
N GLN A 69 11.29 -12.21 -1.97
CA GLN A 69 11.09 -11.00 -1.17
C GLN A 69 9.96 -11.15 -0.14
N ILE A 70 9.03 -12.10 -0.32
CA ILE A 70 7.90 -12.31 0.59
C ILE A 70 8.36 -12.90 1.93
N PRO A 71 9.07 -14.05 2.00
CA PRO A 71 9.57 -14.57 3.27
C PRO A 71 10.57 -13.62 3.94
N THR A 72 11.38 -12.88 3.17
CA THR A 72 12.26 -11.84 3.74
C THR A 72 11.47 -10.73 4.44
N ALA A 73 10.41 -10.21 3.80
CA ALA A 73 9.55 -9.19 4.39
C ALA A 73 8.77 -9.74 5.60
N PHE A 74 8.30 -10.98 5.52
CA PHE A 74 7.59 -11.62 6.62
C PHE A 74 8.48 -11.76 7.86
N ALA A 75 9.74 -12.17 7.68
CA ALA A 75 10.71 -12.30 8.76
C ALA A 75 11.07 -10.97 9.44
N SER A 76 10.89 -9.83 8.76
CA SER A 76 11.09 -8.49 9.35
C SER A 76 9.83 -7.91 10.01
N GLY A 77 8.71 -8.65 10.02
CA GLY A 77 7.45 -8.22 10.61
C GLY A 77 6.51 -7.47 9.67
N VAL A 78 6.79 -7.43 8.36
CA VAL A 78 5.84 -6.92 7.35
C VAL A 78 4.78 -7.98 7.08
N THR A 79 3.52 -7.56 7.03
CA THR A 79 2.36 -8.44 6.84
C THR A 79 1.47 -8.04 5.66
N THR A 80 1.74 -6.87 5.06
CA THR A 80 1.05 -6.39 3.87
C THR A 80 2.05 -5.76 2.89
N LYS A 81 1.95 -6.14 1.61
CA LYS A 81 2.79 -5.63 0.54
C LYS A 81 1.91 -5.07 -0.59
N ILE A 82 2.07 -3.79 -0.91
CA ILE A 82 1.37 -3.11 -2.00
C ILE A 82 2.42 -2.58 -2.98
N GLY A 83 2.18 -2.77 -4.27
CA GLY A 83 3.07 -2.32 -5.32
C GLY A 83 2.71 -2.96 -6.65
N GLY A 84 3.67 -3.29 -7.51
CA GLY A 84 3.36 -3.90 -8.80
C GLY A 84 4.55 -4.62 -9.42
N GLY A 85 4.27 -5.45 -10.42
CA GLY A 85 5.27 -6.22 -11.14
C GLY A 85 4.72 -7.49 -11.80
N THR A 86 5.57 -8.11 -12.60
CA THR A 86 5.30 -9.39 -13.28
C THR A 86 6.52 -10.32 -13.24
N GLY A 87 7.30 -10.28 -12.16
CA GLY A 87 8.58 -10.99 -12.04
C GLY A 87 9.76 -10.16 -12.56
N PRO A 88 10.88 -10.80 -12.94
CA PRO A 88 12.17 -10.11 -13.20
C PRO A 88 12.26 -9.44 -14.58
N ALA A 89 11.14 -8.96 -15.13
CA ALA A 89 11.11 -8.22 -16.38
C ALA A 89 11.64 -6.79 -16.17
N ASP A 90 12.27 -6.21 -17.18
CA ASP A 90 12.87 -4.86 -17.12
C ASP A 90 11.88 -3.81 -16.60
N GLY A 91 10.63 -3.85 -17.06
CA GLY A 91 9.60 -2.93 -16.59
C GLY A 91 9.28 -3.07 -15.10
N THR A 92 9.37 -4.26 -14.52
CA THR A 92 9.18 -4.48 -13.07
C THR A 92 10.42 -4.09 -12.28
N ASN A 93 11.61 -4.32 -12.84
CA ASN A 93 12.87 -3.88 -12.23
C ASN A 93 12.90 -2.34 -12.10
N ALA A 94 12.24 -1.63 -13.02
CA ALA A 94 12.13 -0.17 -13.00
C ALA A 94 10.88 0.36 -12.27
N THR A 95 9.73 -0.31 -12.36
CA THR A 95 8.44 0.28 -11.95
C THR A 95 7.59 -0.66 -11.09
N THR A 96 6.83 -0.11 -10.14
CA THR A 96 5.83 -0.84 -9.35
C THR A 96 4.51 -1.01 -10.09
N ILE A 97 4.55 -1.62 -11.28
CA ILE A 97 3.39 -1.73 -12.19
C ILE A 97 3.14 -3.18 -12.60
N THR A 98 1.91 -3.64 -12.43
CA THR A 98 1.36 -4.86 -13.05
C THR A 98 0.43 -4.45 -14.20
N PRO A 99 0.90 -4.39 -15.46
CA PRO A 99 0.19 -3.70 -16.53
C PRO A 99 -0.88 -4.57 -17.18
N GLY A 100 -2.12 -4.08 -17.23
CA GLY A 100 -3.22 -4.71 -17.99
C GLY A 100 -3.90 -5.90 -17.31
N ARG A 101 -5.15 -6.15 -17.72
CA ARG A 101 -6.02 -7.20 -17.16
C ARG A 101 -5.39 -8.59 -17.11
N ARG A 102 -4.64 -8.98 -18.15
CA ARG A 102 -4.08 -10.34 -18.24
C ARG A 102 -3.00 -10.60 -17.21
N ASN A 103 -2.16 -9.61 -16.94
CA ASN A 103 -1.07 -9.69 -15.97
C ASN A 103 -1.62 -9.59 -14.55
N LEU A 104 -2.59 -8.71 -14.30
CA LEU A 104 -3.31 -8.67 -13.02
C LEU A 104 -3.94 -10.03 -12.69
N LYS A 105 -4.63 -10.66 -13.65
CA LYS A 105 -5.17 -12.01 -13.49
C LYS A 105 -4.08 -13.04 -13.12
N TRP A 106 -2.87 -12.93 -13.69
CA TRP A 106 -1.79 -13.83 -13.35
C TRP A 106 -1.27 -13.61 -11.93
N MET A 107 -1.02 -12.35 -11.56
CA MET A 107 -0.50 -12.01 -10.24
C MET A 107 -1.50 -12.33 -9.13
N LEU A 108 -2.80 -12.02 -9.34
CA LEU A 108 -3.86 -12.36 -8.39
C LEU A 108 -3.98 -13.87 -8.18
N ARG A 109 -3.82 -14.69 -9.22
CA ARG A 109 -3.82 -16.16 -9.07
C ARG A 109 -2.55 -16.69 -8.42
N ALA A 110 -1.40 -16.08 -8.70
CA ALA A 110 -0.14 -16.45 -8.07
C ALA A 110 -0.12 -16.06 -6.58
N ALA A 111 -0.87 -15.02 -6.19
CA ALA A 111 -0.97 -14.54 -4.82
C ALA A 111 -1.50 -15.60 -3.83
N GLU A 112 -2.29 -16.56 -4.30
CA GLU A 112 -2.88 -17.65 -3.49
C GLU A 112 -1.82 -18.56 -2.84
N GLU A 113 -0.56 -18.51 -3.29
CA GLU A 113 0.56 -19.30 -2.74
C GLU A 113 1.07 -18.74 -1.38
N TYR A 114 0.84 -17.47 -1.08
CA TYR A 114 1.65 -16.74 -0.10
C TYR A 114 0.91 -16.36 1.18
N SER A 115 1.60 -16.49 2.33
CA SER A 115 1.15 -15.98 3.63
C SER A 115 1.42 -14.48 3.79
N MET A 116 0.80 -13.66 2.94
CA MET A 116 0.98 -12.20 2.92
C MET A 116 -0.27 -11.54 2.35
N ASN A 117 -0.71 -10.40 2.91
CA ASN A 117 -1.71 -9.58 2.22
C ASN A 117 -1.05 -8.87 1.04
N LEU A 118 -1.62 -9.00 -0.16
CA LEU A 118 -1.03 -8.48 -1.40
C LEU A 118 -1.99 -7.52 -2.12
N GLY A 119 -1.46 -6.40 -2.61
CA GLY A 119 -2.18 -5.44 -3.45
C GLY A 119 -1.35 -5.04 -4.68
N PHE A 120 -2.00 -4.91 -5.83
CA PHE A 120 -1.35 -4.68 -7.12
C PHE A 120 -1.78 -3.36 -7.78
N LEU A 121 -0.80 -2.52 -8.08
CA LEU A 121 -0.94 -1.27 -8.81
C LEU A 121 -0.84 -1.53 -10.31
N ALA A 122 -1.76 -0.95 -11.06
CA ALA A 122 -1.77 -0.96 -12.51
C ALA A 122 -0.99 0.21 -13.11
N LYS A 123 -0.84 0.21 -14.44
CA LYS A 123 -0.15 1.30 -15.15
C LYS A 123 -1.07 2.52 -15.21
N GLY A 124 -0.63 3.63 -14.64
CA GLY A 124 -1.32 4.93 -14.72
C GLY A 124 -0.86 5.81 -15.88
N ASN A 125 0.28 5.50 -16.51
CA ASN A 125 0.81 6.24 -17.66
C ASN A 125 -0.02 5.99 -18.93
N ALA A 126 -1.18 6.64 -19.06
CA ALA A 126 -2.01 6.65 -20.25
C ALA A 126 -2.87 7.92 -20.32
N SER A 127 -3.16 8.39 -21.54
CA SER A 127 -4.16 9.43 -21.81
C SER A 127 -5.43 8.82 -22.43
N ASN A 128 -5.78 7.61 -21.99
CA ASN A 128 -6.97 6.87 -22.43
C ASN A 128 -7.73 6.32 -21.23
N ASP A 129 -8.92 6.88 -20.98
CA ASP A 129 -9.80 6.54 -19.87
C ASP A 129 -10.13 5.04 -19.80
N ALA A 130 -10.55 4.46 -20.93
CA ALA A 130 -11.01 3.08 -20.99
C ALA A 130 -9.92 2.07 -20.59
N SER A 131 -8.66 2.35 -20.96
CA SER A 131 -7.53 1.48 -20.62
C SER A 131 -7.15 1.53 -19.15
N LEU A 132 -7.34 2.68 -18.49
CA LEU A 132 -7.11 2.82 -17.06
C LEU A 132 -8.22 2.13 -16.26
N ALA A 133 -9.48 2.38 -16.65
CA ALA A 133 -10.66 1.76 -16.07
C ALA A 133 -10.61 0.21 -16.13
N ASP A 134 -10.27 -0.36 -17.29
CA ASP A 134 -10.19 -1.82 -17.48
C ASP A 134 -9.24 -2.51 -16.49
N GLN A 135 -8.14 -1.83 -16.13
CA GLN A 135 -7.16 -2.38 -15.18
C GLN A 135 -7.70 -2.38 -13.74
N ILE A 136 -8.43 -1.34 -13.34
CA ILE A 136 -9.06 -1.28 -12.02
C ILE A 136 -10.14 -2.35 -11.92
N GLU A 137 -10.98 -2.48 -12.95
CA GLU A 137 -11.99 -3.55 -13.06
C GLU A 137 -11.38 -4.96 -13.15
N ALA A 138 -10.10 -5.08 -13.47
CA ALA A 138 -9.37 -6.35 -13.44
C ALA A 138 -8.80 -6.71 -12.05
N GLY A 139 -8.97 -5.83 -11.06
CA GLY A 139 -8.58 -6.05 -9.67
C GLY A 139 -7.34 -5.27 -9.21
N ALA A 140 -6.92 -4.24 -9.96
CA ALA A 140 -5.90 -3.31 -9.45
C ALA A 140 -6.47 -2.45 -8.31
N ASN A 141 -5.71 -2.24 -7.24
CA ASN A 141 -6.11 -1.42 -6.09
C ASN A 141 -5.59 0.02 -6.15
N GLY A 142 -5.04 0.42 -7.30
CA GLY A 142 -4.48 1.73 -7.55
C GLY A 142 -3.69 1.77 -8.86
N LEU A 143 -3.17 2.95 -9.16
CA LEU A 143 -2.35 3.21 -10.34
C LEU A 143 -0.96 3.71 -9.91
N LYS A 144 0.07 3.36 -10.68
CA LYS A 144 1.40 3.97 -10.58
C LYS A 144 1.71 4.72 -11.88
N ASN A 145 2.03 6.00 -11.73
CA ASN A 145 2.68 6.81 -12.76
C ASN A 145 4.19 6.73 -12.55
N HIS A 146 4.93 6.36 -13.60
CA HIS A 146 6.39 6.29 -13.56
C HIS A 146 7.01 7.00 -14.76
N GLU A 147 8.16 7.68 -14.57
CA GLU A 147 8.77 8.47 -15.64
C GLU A 147 9.21 7.64 -16.85
N ASP A 148 9.68 6.41 -16.62
CA ASP A 148 9.98 5.41 -17.66
C ASP A 148 8.79 5.07 -18.56
N GLY A 149 7.56 5.29 -18.06
CA GLY A 149 6.32 5.18 -18.83
C GLY A 149 5.78 6.51 -19.35
N GLY A 150 6.46 7.62 -19.06
CA GLY A 150 6.06 9.00 -19.35
C GLY A 150 5.11 9.57 -18.30
N THR A 151 5.65 10.19 -17.23
CA THR A 151 4.86 10.93 -16.23
C THR A 151 4.61 12.36 -16.70
N THR A 152 3.83 12.51 -17.77
CA THR A 152 3.47 13.83 -18.31
C THR A 152 2.25 14.42 -17.58
N PRO A 153 2.03 15.74 -17.64
CA PRO A 153 0.80 16.36 -17.11
C PRO A 153 -0.49 15.72 -17.63
N SER A 154 -0.54 15.36 -18.92
CA SER A 154 -1.70 14.70 -19.53
C SER A 154 -1.99 13.32 -18.91
N ALA A 155 -0.97 12.46 -18.83
CA ALA A 155 -1.12 11.14 -18.22
C ALA A 155 -1.46 11.25 -16.73
N ASN A 156 -0.85 12.21 -16.03
CA ASN A 156 -1.11 12.44 -14.61
C ASN A 156 -2.56 12.87 -14.34
N ASN A 157 -3.06 13.83 -15.11
CA ASN A 157 -4.44 14.28 -15.00
C ASN A 157 -5.43 13.14 -15.30
N GLN A 158 -5.21 12.40 -16.38
CA GLN A 158 -6.11 11.29 -16.76
C GLN A 158 -6.17 10.21 -15.68
N ALA A 159 -5.02 9.81 -15.12
CA ALA A 159 -4.95 8.82 -14.05
C ALA A 159 -5.74 9.27 -12.81
N LEU A 160 -5.64 10.55 -12.45
CA LEU A 160 -6.37 11.11 -11.30
C LEU A 160 -7.89 11.18 -11.56
N GLU A 161 -8.32 11.60 -12.76
CA GLU A 161 -9.74 11.60 -13.12
C GLU A 161 -10.37 10.20 -13.08
N VAL A 162 -9.65 9.17 -13.53
CA VAL A 162 -10.13 7.79 -13.44
C VAL A 162 -10.10 7.30 -11.99
N ALA A 163 -9.06 7.63 -11.24
CA ALA A 163 -8.94 7.24 -9.84
C ALA A 163 -10.10 7.76 -8.98
N ASP A 164 -10.53 9.01 -9.20
CA ASP A 164 -11.71 9.60 -8.52
C ASP A 164 -13.00 8.83 -8.83
N LYS A 165 -13.19 8.37 -10.08
CA LYS A 165 -14.39 7.61 -10.48
C LYS A 165 -14.47 6.22 -9.84
N TYR A 166 -13.32 5.62 -9.53
CA TYR A 166 -13.22 4.25 -9.03
C TYR A 166 -12.77 4.17 -7.55
N GLU A 167 -12.56 5.31 -6.90
CA GLU A 167 -12.11 5.42 -5.50
C GLU A 167 -10.81 4.64 -5.21
N VAL A 168 -9.82 4.76 -6.11
CA VAL A 168 -8.50 4.13 -5.94
C VAL A 168 -7.38 5.16 -5.78
N GLN A 169 -6.25 4.76 -5.20
CA GLN A 169 -5.10 5.66 -5.01
C GLN A 169 -4.24 5.75 -6.28
N VAL A 170 -3.54 6.88 -6.47
CA VAL A 170 -2.50 7.03 -7.49
C VAL A 170 -1.15 7.36 -6.86
N ALA A 171 -0.20 6.45 -7.03
CA ALA A 171 1.20 6.68 -6.68
C ALA A 171 1.96 7.29 -7.87
N ILE A 172 2.98 8.10 -7.60
CA ILE A 172 3.76 8.77 -8.65
C ILE A 172 5.27 8.77 -8.38
N HIS A 173 6.00 8.54 -9.46
CA HIS A 173 7.40 8.87 -9.68
C HIS A 173 7.41 9.91 -10.80
N THR A 174 7.84 11.14 -10.47
CA THR A 174 7.72 12.33 -11.34
C THR A 174 8.85 12.41 -12.38
N ASP A 175 8.71 13.30 -13.35
CA ASP A 175 9.65 13.50 -14.45
C ASP A 175 10.97 14.12 -13.96
N THR A 176 12.00 13.29 -13.76
CA THR A 176 13.30 13.74 -13.25
C THR A 176 13.96 14.74 -14.19
N LEU A 177 13.78 14.55 -15.49
CA LEU A 177 14.42 15.32 -16.54
C LEU A 177 13.79 16.71 -16.72
N ASN A 178 12.61 16.93 -16.13
CA ASN A 178 11.78 18.11 -16.39
C ASN A 178 11.49 18.27 -17.89
N GLU A 179 11.28 17.17 -18.61
CA GLU A 179 11.03 17.15 -20.05
C GLU A 179 9.69 17.80 -20.40
N ALA A 180 8.65 17.45 -19.65
CA ALA A 180 7.28 17.94 -19.88
C ALA A 180 6.89 19.13 -18.98
N GLY A 181 7.78 19.55 -18.07
CA GLY A 181 7.54 20.63 -17.11
C GLY A 181 8.38 20.47 -15.84
N ARG A 182 8.33 21.46 -14.97
CA ARG A 182 8.93 21.44 -13.63
C ARG A 182 7.93 20.88 -12.60
N VAL A 183 8.37 20.79 -11.35
CA VAL A 183 7.53 20.31 -10.23
C VAL A 183 6.21 21.07 -10.10
N GLU A 184 6.20 22.38 -10.40
CA GLU A 184 4.99 23.21 -10.30
C GLU A 184 3.96 22.83 -11.37
N ASP A 185 4.40 22.45 -12.58
CA ASP A 185 3.50 22.01 -13.65
C ASP A 185 2.86 20.66 -13.30
N THR A 186 3.61 19.75 -12.67
CA THR A 186 3.07 18.48 -12.14
C THR A 186 2.09 18.73 -11.00
N LYS A 187 2.36 19.69 -10.10
CA LYS A 187 1.44 20.09 -9.04
C LYS A 187 0.15 20.69 -9.60
N GLU A 188 0.25 21.54 -10.61
CA GLU A 188 -0.91 22.08 -11.31
C GLU A 188 -1.75 20.96 -11.95
N ALA A 189 -1.10 19.98 -12.57
CA ALA A 189 -1.77 18.80 -13.11
C ALA A 189 -2.46 17.93 -12.04
N ASN A 190 -1.98 17.95 -10.79
CA ASN A 190 -2.70 17.29 -9.68
C ASN A 190 -4.02 17.99 -9.36
N ALA A 191 -4.13 19.29 -9.61
CA ALA A 191 -5.33 20.11 -9.37
C ALA A 191 -5.93 19.93 -7.97
N GLY A 192 -5.08 19.79 -6.94
CA GLY A 192 -5.49 19.61 -5.54
C GLY A 192 -6.05 18.22 -5.20
N ARG A 193 -6.10 17.26 -6.13
CA ARG A 193 -6.52 15.88 -5.86
C ARG A 193 -5.47 15.12 -5.06
N THR A 194 -5.92 14.14 -4.28
CA THR A 194 -5.05 13.29 -3.47
C THR A 194 -4.04 12.52 -4.33
N LYS A 195 -2.77 12.53 -3.92
CA LYS A 195 -1.70 11.82 -4.62
C LYS A 195 -0.70 11.25 -3.62
N HIS A 196 -0.20 10.04 -3.86
CA HIS A 196 0.92 9.48 -3.09
C HIS A 196 2.24 9.68 -3.85
N THR A 197 3.10 10.58 -3.38
CA THR A 197 4.44 10.77 -3.96
C THR A 197 5.43 9.74 -3.42
N SER A 198 6.00 8.94 -4.30
CA SER A 198 7.05 8.00 -3.93
C SER A 198 8.40 8.71 -3.76
N HIS A 199 9.24 8.21 -2.84
CA HIS A 199 10.63 8.67 -2.59
C HIS A 199 10.77 10.19 -2.74
N THR A 200 9.90 10.92 -2.02
CA THR A 200 9.69 12.37 -2.15
C THR A 200 10.97 13.20 -2.08
N GLU A 201 11.99 12.71 -1.39
CA GLU A 201 13.32 13.35 -1.33
C GLU A 201 13.95 13.56 -2.72
N GLY A 202 13.77 12.60 -3.64
CA GLY A 202 14.19 12.71 -5.05
C GLY A 202 15.37 11.81 -5.45
N ALA A 203 16.14 11.22 -4.53
CA ALA A 203 17.25 10.33 -4.88
C ALA A 203 16.82 9.07 -5.67
N GLY A 204 15.62 8.55 -5.38
CA GLY A 204 15.03 7.44 -6.14
C GLY A 204 14.42 7.85 -7.49
N GLY A 205 14.39 9.16 -7.78
CA GLY A 205 13.80 9.76 -8.96
C GLY A 205 12.71 10.79 -8.63
N GLY A 206 12.54 11.74 -9.54
CA GLY A 206 11.61 12.86 -9.47
C GLY A 206 12.26 14.19 -9.84
N HIS A 207 11.45 15.21 -10.11
CA HIS A 207 11.90 16.54 -10.60
C HIS A 207 13.19 17.03 -9.95
N ALA A 208 14.29 17.05 -10.71
CA ALA A 208 15.56 17.52 -10.18
C ALA A 208 15.64 19.06 -10.21
N PRO A 209 16.11 19.73 -9.14
CA PRO A 209 16.54 19.21 -7.83
C PRO A 209 15.46 19.34 -6.74
N GLU A 210 14.21 19.61 -7.10
CA GLU A 210 13.21 20.23 -6.22
C GLU A 210 11.94 19.39 -5.99
N ASN A 211 12.00 18.07 -6.27
CA ASN A 211 10.89 17.15 -6.03
C ASN A 211 10.38 17.21 -4.58
N ASN A 212 11.27 17.40 -3.60
CA ASN A 212 10.94 17.46 -2.18
C ASN A 212 9.96 18.58 -1.79
N LYS A 213 9.77 19.60 -2.64
CA LYS A 213 8.80 20.68 -2.40
C LYS A 213 7.37 20.17 -2.20
N VAL A 214 7.01 19.06 -2.84
CA VAL A 214 5.65 18.50 -2.75
C VAL A 214 5.28 18.03 -1.33
N ALA A 215 6.25 17.81 -0.44
CA ALA A 215 6.00 17.40 0.94
C ALA A 215 5.30 18.47 1.80
N GLY A 216 5.27 19.73 1.35
CA GLY A 216 4.56 20.82 2.02
C GLY A 216 3.11 21.01 1.57
N GLU A 217 2.66 20.25 0.57
CA GLU A 217 1.34 20.40 -0.03
C GLU A 217 0.28 19.58 0.72
N HIS A 218 -0.92 20.14 0.88
CA HIS A 218 -1.98 19.49 1.67
C HIS A 218 -2.57 18.22 1.05
N ASN A 219 -2.51 18.09 -0.27
CA ASN A 219 -3.10 16.98 -1.03
C ASN A 219 -2.09 15.87 -1.37
N ILE A 220 -0.88 15.93 -0.82
CA ILE A 220 0.23 14.99 -1.04
C ILE A 220 0.49 14.16 0.22
#